data_AF-A0A847BDM2-F1
#
_entry.id   AF-A0A847BDM2-F1
#
_cell.length_a   1.000
_cell.length_b   1.000
_cell.length_c   1.000
_cell.angle_alpha   90.00
_cell.angle_beta   90.00
_cell.angle_gamma   90.00
#
_symmetry.space_group_name_H-M   'P 1'
#
loop_
_entity.id
_entity.type
_entity.pdbx_description
1 polymer ?
#
loop_
_entity_poly.entity_id
_entity_poly.type
_entity_poly.pdbx_seq_one_letter_code
_entity_poly.pdbx_strand_id
1 'polypeptide(L)'
;MLARKTQGVSGWVNFPMQDSRYSCAGEGGMIVKLVAVDEAETGTSERFAKCFGAHVHDVLGPILAGDDRRPRPRELDAVGLDRKSRVAIIDKNERAQQYWLAHHYPSLQDPRRAGLAGHLLSREYLAAVVLGTTGWSGCDRETGEFWQCGYQDLTCDGRRLYEQLNTLYPHATLHLLTYLDT
;
A
#
# COMPACT_ATOMS: atom_id res chain seq x y z
N MET A 1 -23.10 19.90 -5.14
CA MET A 1 -21.92 19.05 -4.82
C MET A 1 -21.32 19.55 -3.52
N LEU A 2 -21.48 18.79 -2.44
CA LEU A 2 -20.87 19.12 -1.14
C LEU A 2 -19.36 18.82 -1.22
N ALA A 3 -18.53 19.81 -0.91
CA ALA A 3 -17.08 19.71 -0.96
C ALA A 3 -16.56 18.70 0.08
N ARG A 4 -16.30 17.46 -0.36
CA ARG A 4 -15.82 16.35 0.48
C ARG A 4 -14.31 16.42 0.78
N LYS A 5 -13.71 17.61 0.87
CA LYS A 5 -12.25 17.81 0.91
C LYS A 5 -11.81 18.56 2.17
N THR A 6 -11.88 17.91 3.33
CA THR A 6 -11.09 18.37 4.47
C THR A 6 -9.63 17.97 4.20
N GLN A 7 -8.74 18.91 3.92
CA GLN A 7 -7.28 18.69 3.91
C GLN A 7 -6.72 18.38 5.33
N GLY A 8 -7.58 17.89 6.23
CA GLY A 8 -7.21 17.52 7.58
C GLY A 8 -6.28 16.32 7.54
N VAL A 9 -5.24 16.37 8.34
CA VAL A 9 -4.33 15.26 8.60
C VAL A 9 -4.63 14.73 9.99
N SER A 10 -4.65 13.41 10.13
CA SER A 10 -4.74 12.73 11.42
C SER A 10 -3.68 11.65 11.53
N GLY A 11 -3.18 11.43 12.74
CA GLY A 11 -2.21 10.38 13.05
C GLY A 11 -0.75 10.86 13.03
N TRP A 12 0.15 9.95 12.68
CA TRP A 12 1.59 10.06 12.89
C TRP A 12 2.40 10.17 11.60
N VAL A 13 1.81 10.68 10.53
CA VAL A 13 2.41 10.84 9.20
C VAL A 13 2.43 12.31 8.79
N ASN A 14 3.58 12.79 8.32
CA ASN A 14 3.77 14.13 7.75
C ASN A 14 3.48 14.11 6.24
N PHE A 15 2.20 14.15 5.86
CA PHE A 15 1.82 14.26 4.45
C PHE A 15 2.36 15.57 3.83
N PRO A 16 3.05 15.54 2.67
CA PRO A 16 3.74 16.72 2.12
C PRO A 16 2.77 17.64 1.36
N MET A 17 1.66 18.04 1.98
CA MET A 17 0.60 18.82 1.36
C MET A 17 1.03 20.23 0.92
N GLN A 18 2.10 20.76 1.53
CA GLN A 18 2.66 22.08 1.22
C GLN A 18 3.87 22.01 0.28
N ASP A 19 4.34 20.81 -0.06
CA ASP A 19 5.46 20.66 -0.98
C ASP A 19 4.99 20.93 -2.41
N SER A 20 5.60 21.93 -3.04
CA SER A 20 5.32 22.37 -4.40
C SER A 20 5.53 21.30 -5.47
N ARG A 21 6.32 20.26 -5.16
CA ARG A 21 6.53 19.09 -6.04
C ARG A 21 5.24 18.34 -6.31
N TYR A 22 4.32 18.32 -5.34
CA TYR A 22 3.08 17.57 -5.46
C TYR A 22 1.90 18.48 -5.83
N SER A 23 0.92 17.88 -6.49
CA SER A 23 -0.39 18.46 -6.74
C SER A 23 -1.46 17.54 -6.14
N CYS A 24 -2.59 18.11 -5.72
CA CYS A 24 -3.70 17.29 -5.24
C CYS A 24 -4.45 16.72 -6.45
N ALA A 25 -4.44 15.39 -6.62
CA ALA A 25 -5.16 14.70 -7.68
C ALA A 25 -6.69 14.91 -7.54
N GLY A 26 -7.16 15.15 -6.32
CA GLY A 26 -8.56 15.43 -6.04
C GLY A 26 -9.46 14.20 -6.06
N GLU A 27 -8.86 13.01 -6.12
CA GLU A 27 -9.47 11.68 -6.16
C GLU A 27 -9.76 11.14 -4.75
N GLY A 28 -10.00 12.03 -3.78
CA GLY A 28 -10.21 11.64 -2.38
C GLY A 28 -8.95 11.74 -1.52
N GLY A 29 -8.89 10.90 -0.49
CA GLY A 29 -7.89 10.96 0.58
C GLY A 29 -6.75 9.95 0.45
N MET A 30 -5.87 9.94 1.44
CA MET A 30 -4.81 8.93 1.58
C MET A 30 -4.81 8.32 2.96
N ILE A 31 -4.49 7.04 3.01
CA ILE A 31 -4.34 6.25 4.24
C ILE A 31 -2.97 5.60 4.21
N VAL A 32 -2.22 5.72 5.30
CA VAL A 32 -0.96 5.02 5.50
C VAL A 32 -1.13 3.97 6.58
N LYS A 33 -0.81 2.73 6.26
CA LYS A 33 -0.81 1.59 7.19
C LYS A 33 0.61 1.08 7.39
N LEU A 34 0.94 0.75 8.63
CA LEU A 34 2.12 -0.04 8.98
C LEU A 34 1.68 -1.49 9.16
N VAL A 35 2.25 -2.39 8.37
CA VAL A 35 1.97 -3.82 8.47
C VAL A 35 3.24 -4.61 8.77
N ALA A 36 3.11 -5.68 9.56
CA ALA A 36 4.17 -6.64 9.82
C ALA A 36 3.91 -7.91 9.03
N VAL A 37 4.82 -8.22 8.10
CA VAL A 37 4.74 -9.36 7.18
C VAL A 37 5.79 -10.39 7.59
N ASP A 38 5.37 -11.60 7.92
CA ASP A 38 6.31 -12.72 8.01
C ASP A 38 6.60 -13.23 6.60
N GLU A 39 7.86 -13.12 6.18
CA GLU A 39 8.30 -13.57 4.86
C GLU A 39 8.74 -15.04 4.86
N ALA A 40 8.78 -15.70 6.01
CA ALA A 40 9.04 -17.12 6.07
C ALA A 40 7.83 -17.88 5.51
N GLU A 41 8.03 -18.62 4.41
CA GLU A 41 7.02 -19.50 3.79
C GLU A 41 6.51 -20.63 4.71
N THR A 42 7.11 -20.82 5.89
CA THR A 42 6.96 -22.00 6.74
C THR A 42 5.77 -21.97 7.72
N GLY A 43 4.71 -21.21 7.43
CA GLY A 43 3.48 -21.22 8.24
C GLY A 43 3.58 -20.33 9.48
N THR A 44 3.21 -19.07 9.28
CA THR A 44 2.99 -18.00 10.26
C THR A 44 2.21 -18.38 11.51
N SER A 45 1.35 -19.39 11.44
CA SER A 45 0.36 -19.63 12.49
C SER A 45 0.96 -20.22 13.76
N GLU A 46 1.96 -21.11 13.72
CA GLU A 46 2.30 -21.83 14.96
C GLU A 46 3.10 -21.02 15.99
N ARG A 47 3.93 -20.06 15.54
CA ARG A 47 4.82 -19.29 16.43
C ARG A 47 4.13 -18.10 17.08
N PHE A 48 3.23 -17.41 16.36
CA PHE A 48 2.61 -16.16 16.82
C PHE A 48 1.11 -16.31 17.15
N ALA A 49 0.37 -17.24 16.52
CA ALA A 49 -1.09 -17.33 16.70
C ALA A 49 -1.52 -17.71 18.12
N LYS A 50 -0.64 -18.36 18.90
CA LYS A 50 -1.00 -18.90 20.21
C LYS A 50 -1.32 -17.82 21.24
N CYS A 51 -0.85 -16.59 21.05
CA CYS A 51 -0.98 -15.53 22.07
C CYS A 51 -1.56 -14.20 21.58
N PHE A 52 -1.48 -13.86 20.29
CA PHE A 52 -1.77 -12.49 19.82
C PHE A 52 -2.89 -12.38 18.77
N GLY A 53 -3.62 -13.47 18.53
CA GLY A 53 -4.55 -13.56 17.41
C GLY A 53 -3.79 -13.79 16.11
N ALA A 54 -4.16 -14.83 15.38
CA ALA A 54 -3.78 -14.98 13.98
C ALA A 54 -4.88 -14.40 13.09
N HIS A 55 -4.60 -14.25 11.80
CA HIS A 55 -5.56 -13.86 10.77
C HIS A 55 -5.92 -12.37 10.76
N VAL A 56 -4.94 -11.48 10.93
CA VAL A 56 -5.13 -10.07 10.58
C VAL A 56 -5.09 -9.96 9.05
N HIS A 57 -6.24 -9.65 8.46
CA HIS A 57 -6.37 -9.39 7.03
C HIS A 57 -6.84 -7.97 6.82
N ASP A 58 -6.31 -7.32 5.79
CA ASP A 58 -6.93 -6.17 5.18
C ASP A 58 -7.77 -6.62 4.00
N VAL A 59 -8.94 -6.01 3.82
CA VAL A 59 -9.63 -6.07 2.54
C VAL A 59 -8.85 -5.16 1.59
N LEU A 60 -8.70 -5.57 0.33
CA LEU A 60 -8.31 -4.73 -0.80
C LEU A 60 -9.41 -3.69 -0.93
N GLY A 61 -9.27 -2.68 -0.10
CA GLY A 61 -10.02 -1.45 -0.15
C GLY A 61 -9.35 -0.55 -1.18
N PRO A 62 -9.34 0.77 -0.95
CA PRO A 62 -8.97 1.74 -1.97
C PRO A 62 -7.59 1.48 -2.61
N ILE A 63 -7.31 2.08 -3.78
CA ILE A 63 -6.14 1.75 -4.62
C ILE A 63 -4.83 1.77 -3.81
N LEU A 64 -4.10 0.65 -3.77
CA LEU A 64 -2.75 0.60 -3.18
C LEU A 64 -1.78 1.41 -4.08
N ALA A 65 -1.41 2.60 -3.62
CA ALA A 65 -0.53 3.52 -4.32
C ALA A 65 0.96 3.20 -4.15
N GLY A 66 1.35 2.60 -3.01
CA GLY A 66 2.75 2.28 -2.77
C GLY A 66 3.03 1.41 -1.55
N ASP A 67 4.23 0.83 -1.56
CA ASP A 67 4.86 0.06 -0.51
C ASP A 67 6.33 0.52 -0.43
N ASP A 68 6.75 1.03 0.73
CA ASP A 68 8.08 1.62 0.93
C ASP A 68 9.24 0.62 0.75
N ARG A 69 8.98 -0.68 0.91
CA ARG A 69 9.96 -1.75 0.71
C ARG A 69 9.91 -2.34 -0.69
N ARG A 70 8.78 -2.20 -1.36
CA ARG A 70 8.53 -2.77 -2.69
C ARG A 70 7.96 -1.70 -3.61
N PRO A 71 8.83 -0.92 -4.27
CA PRO A 71 8.37 0.11 -5.19
C PRO A 71 7.41 -0.45 -6.24
N ARG A 72 6.33 0.29 -6.50
CA ARG A 72 5.39 -0.05 -7.58
C ARG A 72 6.15 -0.09 -8.92
N PRO A 73 5.91 -1.09 -9.78
CA PRO A 73 6.52 -1.13 -11.10
C PRO A 73 6.13 0.11 -11.90
N ARG A 74 7.12 0.75 -12.53
CA ARG A 74 6.88 1.90 -13.41
C ARG A 74 6.13 1.45 -14.66
N GLU A 75 5.09 2.19 -15.02
CA GLU A 75 4.36 1.95 -16.26
C GLU A 75 5.25 2.29 -17.46
N LEU A 76 5.37 1.34 -18.38
CA LEU A 76 6.06 1.57 -19.64
C LEU A 76 5.18 2.39 -20.57
N ASP A 77 5.75 3.42 -21.19
CA ASP A 77 5.06 4.26 -22.15
C ASP A 77 4.81 3.50 -23.47
N ALA A 78 3.60 3.65 -23.99
CA ALA A 78 3.16 3.07 -25.25
C ALA A 78 2.89 4.12 -26.33
N VAL A 79 3.16 5.41 -26.05
CA VAL A 79 2.98 6.52 -26.99
C VAL A 79 3.90 6.33 -28.20
N GLY A 80 3.34 6.54 -29.40
CA GLY A 80 4.06 6.43 -30.67
C GLY A 80 4.33 5.02 -31.17
N LEU A 81 3.95 3.97 -30.43
CA LEU A 81 4.12 2.58 -30.84
C LEU A 81 3.01 2.09 -31.77
N ASP A 82 3.31 1.09 -32.60
CA ASP A 82 2.31 0.39 -33.39
C ASP A 82 1.33 -0.41 -32.51
N ARG A 83 0.15 -0.76 -33.04
CA ARG A 83 -0.91 -1.43 -32.26
C ARG A 83 -0.43 -2.71 -31.56
N LYS A 84 0.39 -3.54 -32.22
CA LYS A 84 0.84 -4.81 -31.65
C LYS A 84 1.79 -4.56 -30.48
N SER A 85 2.71 -3.61 -30.64
CA SER A 85 3.63 -3.20 -29.57
C SER A 85 2.90 -2.55 -28.40
N ARG A 86 1.88 -1.72 -28.67
CA ARG A 86 1.03 -1.11 -27.62
C ARG A 86 0.34 -2.15 -26.76
N VAL A 87 -0.29 -3.16 -27.38
CA VAL A 87 -0.94 -4.27 -26.64
C VAL A 87 0.09 -5.03 -25.79
N ALA A 88 1.26 -5.34 -26.34
CA ALA A 88 2.30 -6.04 -25.59
C ALA A 88 2.82 -5.24 -24.38
N ILE A 89 2.91 -3.91 -24.50
CA ILE A 89 3.28 -3.03 -23.38
C ILE A 89 2.18 -2.98 -22.31
N ILE A 90 0.91 -2.88 -22.71
CA ILE A 90 -0.24 -2.92 -21.78
C ILE A 90 -0.24 -4.24 -21.02
N ASP A 91 -0.16 -5.38 -21.72
CA ASP A 91 -0.10 -6.71 -21.09
C ASP A 91 1.07 -6.83 -20.11
N LYS A 92 2.23 -6.25 -20.44
CA LYS A 92 3.42 -6.26 -19.59
C LYS A 92 3.22 -5.41 -18.33
N ASN A 93 2.64 -4.22 -18.45
CA ASN A 93 2.32 -3.34 -17.32
C ASN A 93 1.29 -4.01 -16.40
N GLU A 94 0.22 -4.59 -16.96
CA GLU A 94 -0.80 -5.30 -16.20
C GLU A 94 -0.22 -6.48 -15.41
N ARG A 95 0.61 -7.32 -16.06
CA ARG A 95 1.27 -8.45 -15.38
C ARG A 95 2.22 -8.00 -14.28
N ALA A 96 2.99 -6.94 -14.52
CA ALA A 96 3.89 -6.38 -13.51
C ALA A 96 3.10 -5.85 -12.30
N GLN A 97 2.01 -5.13 -12.55
CA GLN A 97 1.12 -4.61 -11.51
C GLN A 97 0.46 -5.75 -10.72
N GLN A 98 -0.07 -6.78 -11.40
CA GLN A 98 -0.67 -7.95 -10.73
C GLN A 98 0.34 -8.72 -9.91
N TYR A 99 1.56 -8.92 -10.42
CA TYR A 99 2.64 -9.56 -9.67
C TYR A 99 3.02 -8.77 -8.42
N TRP A 100 3.09 -7.45 -8.53
CA TRP A 100 3.37 -6.57 -7.40
C TRP A 100 2.25 -6.61 -6.35
N LEU A 101 0.99 -6.47 -6.76
CA LEU A 101 -0.18 -6.56 -5.88
C LEU A 101 -0.30 -7.92 -5.19
N ALA A 102 0.04 -9.01 -5.89
CA ALA A 102 -0.09 -10.37 -5.37
C ALA A 102 0.80 -10.66 -4.15
N HIS A 103 1.79 -9.82 -3.87
CA HIS A 103 2.51 -9.92 -2.62
C HIS A 103 1.59 -9.68 -1.42
N HIS A 104 0.83 -8.60 -1.43
CA HIS A 104 -0.12 -8.29 -0.36
C HIS A 104 -1.44 -9.01 -0.57
N TYR A 105 -1.86 -9.26 -1.80
CA TYR A 105 -3.16 -9.84 -2.16
C TYR A 105 -2.99 -11.08 -3.06
N PRO A 106 -2.45 -12.19 -2.53
CA PRO A 106 -2.05 -13.35 -3.33
C PRO A 106 -3.23 -14.00 -4.08
N SER A 107 -4.44 -13.87 -3.55
CA SER A 107 -5.66 -14.41 -4.18
C SER A 107 -6.05 -13.71 -5.48
N LEU A 108 -5.46 -12.54 -5.81
CA LEU A 108 -5.66 -11.89 -7.11
C LEU A 108 -5.13 -12.72 -8.29
N GLN A 109 -4.13 -13.59 -8.05
CA GLN A 109 -3.57 -14.46 -9.09
C GLN A 109 -4.32 -15.79 -9.23
N ASP A 110 -5.06 -16.20 -8.20
CA ASP A 110 -5.85 -17.44 -8.22
C ASP A 110 -7.22 -17.22 -7.57
N PRO A 111 -8.19 -16.68 -8.34
CA PRO A 111 -9.55 -16.41 -7.84
C PRO A 111 -10.27 -17.66 -7.33
N ARG A 112 -9.83 -18.86 -7.74
CA ARG A 112 -10.42 -20.14 -7.32
C ARG A 112 -10.08 -20.50 -5.87
N ARG A 113 -9.03 -19.91 -5.30
CA ARG A 113 -8.63 -20.12 -3.90
C ARG A 113 -9.45 -19.31 -2.90
N ALA A 114 -10.20 -18.34 -3.38
CA ALA A 114 -10.98 -17.46 -2.55
C ALA A 114 -12.47 -17.67 -2.81
N GLY A 115 -13.26 -17.84 -1.75
CA GLY A 115 -14.71 -17.66 -1.86
C GLY A 115 -15.07 -16.24 -2.34
N LEU A 116 -16.38 -15.95 -2.46
CA LEU A 116 -16.90 -14.73 -3.07
C LEU A 116 -16.23 -13.41 -2.60
N ALA A 117 -15.80 -13.32 -1.34
CA ALA A 117 -15.13 -12.15 -0.76
C ALA A 117 -13.63 -12.35 -0.45
N GLY A 118 -13.12 -13.59 -0.51
CA GLY A 118 -11.73 -13.89 -0.11
C GLY A 118 -10.67 -13.36 -1.07
N HIS A 119 -11.06 -13.05 -2.31
CA HIS A 119 -10.10 -12.73 -3.38
C HIS A 119 -9.53 -11.32 -3.22
N LEU A 120 -10.21 -10.51 -2.42
CA LEU A 120 -9.79 -9.18 -2.03
C LEU A 120 -9.05 -9.19 -0.70
N LEU A 121 -8.93 -10.31 0.01
CA LEU A 121 -8.21 -10.29 1.29
C LEU A 121 -6.71 -10.26 1.05
N SER A 122 -6.02 -9.48 1.88
CA SER A 122 -4.58 -9.53 1.96
C SER A 122 -4.13 -10.91 2.45
N ARG A 123 -2.85 -11.22 2.26
CA ARG A 123 -2.17 -12.22 3.08
C ARG A 123 -2.33 -11.88 4.56
N GLU A 124 -2.15 -12.89 5.40
CA GLU A 124 -2.14 -12.69 6.85
C GLU A 124 -0.97 -11.78 7.25
N TYR A 125 -1.29 -10.72 7.99
CA TYR A 125 -0.31 -9.89 8.67
C TYR A 125 -0.19 -10.32 10.14
N LEU A 126 0.99 -10.11 10.73
CA LEU A 126 1.19 -10.26 12.18
C LEU A 126 0.65 -9.06 12.96
N ALA A 127 0.63 -7.89 12.30
CA ALA A 127 0.03 -6.65 12.79
C ALA A 127 -0.32 -5.75 11.60
N ALA A 128 -1.39 -4.97 11.73
CA ALA A 128 -1.75 -3.93 10.77
C ALA A 128 -2.29 -2.71 11.54
N VAL A 129 -1.64 -1.56 11.38
CA VAL A 129 -1.96 -0.33 12.12
C VAL A 129 -2.13 0.82 11.15
N VAL A 130 -3.27 1.51 11.19
CA VAL A 130 -3.44 2.78 10.48
C VAL A 130 -2.59 3.84 11.18
N LEU A 131 -1.52 4.30 10.53
CA LEU A 131 -0.64 5.32 11.07
C LEU A 131 -1.14 6.73 10.83
N GLY A 132 -1.81 6.97 9.70
CA GLY A 132 -2.31 8.29 9.40
C GLY A 132 -3.28 8.31 8.24
N THR A 133 -4.12 9.33 8.23
CA THR A 133 -5.08 9.60 7.16
C THR A 133 -5.08 11.08 6.80
N THR A 134 -5.43 11.38 5.56
CA THR A 134 -5.63 12.74 5.08
C THR A 134 -6.70 12.77 4.01
N GLY A 135 -7.39 13.91 3.84
CA GLY A 135 -8.26 14.14 2.67
C GLY A 135 -7.52 14.65 1.42
N TRP A 136 -6.19 14.58 1.42
CA TRP A 136 -5.32 14.96 0.30
C TRP A 136 -4.73 13.74 -0.39
N SER A 137 -4.80 13.69 -1.72
CA SER A 137 -4.17 12.69 -2.58
C SER A 137 -3.06 13.35 -3.40
N GLY A 138 -1.81 13.18 -2.96
CA GLY A 138 -0.66 13.78 -3.60
C GLY A 138 -0.22 13.05 -4.86
N CYS A 139 -0.07 13.77 -5.96
CA CYS A 139 0.51 13.27 -7.22
C CYS A 139 1.70 14.16 -7.60
N ASP A 140 2.85 13.53 -7.83
CA ASP A 140 4.08 14.16 -8.28
C ASP A 140 3.87 14.78 -9.67
N ARG A 141 4.20 16.08 -9.80
CA ARG A 141 3.96 16.82 -11.04
C ARG A 141 4.87 16.40 -12.20
N GLU A 142 6.05 15.86 -11.90
CA GLU A 142 7.04 15.46 -12.90
C GLU A 142 6.78 14.02 -13.37
N THR A 143 6.57 13.11 -12.42
CA THR A 143 6.43 11.68 -12.76
C THR A 143 4.98 11.23 -12.95
N GLY A 144 4.01 11.99 -12.43
CA GLY A 144 2.60 11.57 -12.38
C GLY A 144 2.33 10.47 -11.34
N GLU A 145 3.33 10.07 -10.56
CA GLU A 145 3.17 9.02 -9.54
C GLU A 145 2.55 9.59 -8.27
N PHE A 146 1.71 8.80 -7.61
CA PHE A 146 1.19 9.19 -6.29
C PHE A 146 2.31 9.22 -5.25
N TRP A 147 2.21 10.13 -4.29
CA TRP A 147 3.08 10.17 -3.13
C TRP A 147 3.02 8.84 -2.37
N GLN A 148 4.16 8.40 -1.85
CA GLN A 148 4.29 7.16 -1.10
C GLN A 148 4.99 7.48 0.21
N CYS A 149 4.41 7.02 1.33
CA CYS A 149 5.00 7.23 2.64
C CYS A 149 6.23 6.34 2.82
N GLY A 150 7.37 6.95 3.10
CA GLY A 150 8.55 6.29 3.66
C GLY A 150 8.72 6.56 5.15
N TYR A 151 9.73 5.93 5.75
CA TYR A 151 10.05 6.08 7.18
C TYR A 151 10.34 7.54 7.58
N GLN A 152 11.00 8.29 6.70
CA GLN A 152 11.33 9.70 6.92
C GLN A 152 10.08 10.58 7.02
N ASP A 153 8.97 10.16 6.41
CA ASP A 153 7.72 10.92 6.40
C ASP A 153 6.92 10.72 7.70
N LEU A 154 7.32 9.79 8.56
CA LEU A 154 6.70 9.62 9.87
C LEU A 154 7.04 10.78 10.81
N THR A 155 6.12 11.10 11.71
CA THR A 155 6.40 11.95 12.87
C THR A 155 7.36 11.24 13.83
N CYS A 156 7.86 11.94 14.86
CA CYS A 156 8.68 11.32 15.90
C CYS A 156 7.96 10.15 16.60
N ASP A 157 6.66 10.27 16.86
CA ASP A 157 5.90 9.21 17.51
C ASP A 157 5.57 8.06 16.54
N GLY A 158 5.34 8.35 15.26
CA GLY A 158 5.20 7.33 14.22
C GLY A 158 6.45 6.47 14.07
N ARG A 159 7.63 7.10 14.08
CA ARG A 159 8.93 6.39 14.08
C ARG A 159 9.11 5.50 15.30
N ARG A 160 8.78 6.01 16.50
CA ARG A 160 8.85 5.22 17.74
C ARG A 160 7.95 3.98 17.68
N LEU A 161 6.71 4.13 17.20
CA LEU A 161 5.79 2.99 17.04
C LEU A 161 6.34 1.97 16.03
N TYR A 162 6.89 2.44 14.91
CA TYR A 162 7.56 1.59 13.92
C TYR A 162 8.71 0.79 14.57
N GLU A 163 9.59 1.44 15.32
CA GLU A 163 10.73 0.80 16.01
C GLU A 163 10.28 -0.22 17.07
N GLN A 164 9.20 0.08 17.79
CA GLN A 164 8.59 -0.83 18.76
C GLN A 164 8.04 -2.08 18.07
N LEU A 165 7.29 -1.94 16.97
CA LEU A 165 6.80 -3.07 16.20
C LEU A 165 7.93 -3.90 15.60
N ASN A 166 9.01 -3.25 15.16
CA ASN A 166 10.19 -3.95 14.63
C ASN A 166 10.88 -4.79 15.72
N THR A 167 10.86 -4.31 16.96
CA THR A 167 11.38 -5.03 18.13
C THR A 167 10.47 -6.17 18.55
N LEU A 168 9.14 -5.97 18.49
CA LEU A 168 8.13 -6.98 18.82
C LEU A 168 8.10 -8.13 17.81
N TYR A 169 8.35 -7.83 16.53
CA TYR A 169 8.34 -8.78 15.42
C TYR A 169 9.70 -8.84 14.72
N PRO A 170 10.77 -9.32 15.38
CA PRO A 170 12.14 -9.24 14.86
C PRO A 170 12.40 -10.13 13.64
N HIS A 171 11.46 -11.01 13.28
CA HIS A 171 11.52 -11.86 12.10
C HIS A 171 10.55 -11.42 10.99
N ALA A 172 9.75 -10.38 11.25
CA ALA A 172 8.86 -9.81 10.25
C ALA A 172 9.55 -8.67 9.51
N THR A 173 9.15 -8.47 8.27
CA THR A 173 9.42 -7.26 7.52
C THR A 173 8.30 -6.28 7.77
N LEU A 174 8.63 -5.06 8.18
CA LEU A 174 7.66 -3.98 8.31
C LEU A 174 7.52 -3.22 6.98
N HIS A 175 6.28 -2.97 6.56
CA HIS A 175 5.94 -2.21 5.37
C HIS A 175 5.05 -1.03 5.73
N LEU A 176 5.33 0.13 5.13
CA LEU A 176 4.46 1.29 5.08
C LEU A 176 3.68 1.26 3.76
N LEU A 177 2.41 0.88 3.85
CA LEU A 177 1.50 0.78 2.73
C LEU A 177 0.70 2.07 2.60
N THR A 178 0.75 2.68 1.42
CA THR A 178 0.01 3.92 1.11
C THR A 178 -1.16 3.59 0.19
N TYR A 179 -2.38 3.93 0.62
CA TYR A 179 -3.63 3.70 -0.11
C TYR A 179 -4.30 5.03 -0.47
N LEU A 180 -4.96 5.10 -1.63
CA LEU A 180 -5.78 6.22 -2.08
C LEU A 180 -7.25 5.96 -1.77
N ASP A 181 -7.83 6.63 -0.78
CA ASP A 181 -9.25 6.53 -0.43
C ASP A 181 -10.13 7.31 -1.44
N THR A 182 -10.51 6.62 -2.53
CA THR A 182 -11.31 7.13 -3.67
C THR A 182 -12.81 7.06 -3.47
#